data_AF-Q8Y1P7-F1
#
_entry.id   AF-Q8Y1P7-F1
#
_cell.length_a   1.000
_cell.length_b   1.000
_cell.length_c   1.000
_cell.angle_alpha   90.00
_cell.angle_beta   90.00
_cell.angle_gamma   90.00
#
_symmetry.space_group_name_H-M   'P 1'
#
loop_
_entity.id
_entity.type
_entity.pdbx_description
1 polymer ?
#
loop_
_entity_poly.entity_id
_entity_poly.type
_entity_poly.pdbx_seq_one_letter_code
_entity_poly.pdbx_strand_id
1 'polypeptide(L)'
;MNDIAREPVLGGAPAPAVPQPLRVRFCGSGSEYFRIWIVNLLLTIVTLGIYSAWAKVRTLQYFYRNTQLGGASFDYHGSPTAILKGRAIIFVLALAFNLSGQVSPVLTLLLLAAIGLVFPWLLVRSLRFRMANSSYRGLRFAFTGKDAQAYKVFLLWPVLTVFTFNLLAPFAHQRFKQYQHRNTRFGTTSFDFSATAGQFYGVYLRTFGMAILAVMAVGVVVVLAGVSAAAGAASGGRAIAVSLMVLAMYAAMLFLGPYFLARLQNVVWNHTTLGAHRFQSQVSAGKLFWIFISNAALLIVTLGLFTPFARVRSARYKLESVTMLAAGSLDTFVAGESTRVGALGDAAVDWYDIDIAL
;
A
#
# COMPACT_ATOMS: atom_id res chain seq x y z
N MET A 1 61.46 4.12 28.00
CA MET A 1 60.42 5.16 27.84
C MET A 1 60.31 5.44 26.33
N ASN A 2 59.26 5.12 25.59
CA ASN A 2 57.97 4.52 25.88
C ASN A 2 57.54 3.84 24.56
N ASP A 3 57.50 2.52 24.55
CA ASP A 3 57.07 1.72 23.40
C ASP A 3 55.55 1.55 23.54
N ILE A 4 54.78 2.42 22.89
CA ILE A 4 53.31 2.30 22.86
C ILE A 4 52.95 1.56 21.58
N ALA A 5 52.77 0.25 21.73
CA ALA A 5 52.10 -0.61 20.78
C ALA A 5 50.76 0.03 20.36
N ARG A 6 50.63 0.30 19.05
CA ARG A 6 49.33 0.59 18.46
C ARG A 6 48.56 -0.72 18.44
N GLU A 7 47.57 -0.84 19.33
CA GLU A 7 46.60 -1.94 19.23
C GLU A 7 45.95 -1.92 17.83
N PRO A 8 45.81 -3.07 17.18
CA PRO A 8 45.03 -3.17 15.95
C PRO A 8 43.57 -2.92 16.33
N VAL A 9 42.99 -1.86 15.76
CA VAL A 9 41.55 -1.58 15.82
C VAL A 9 40.81 -2.87 15.45
N LEU A 10 40.11 -3.45 16.43
CA LEU A 10 39.36 -4.68 16.28
C LEU A 10 38.40 -4.59 15.08
N GLY A 11 38.71 -5.43 14.09
CA GLY A 11 37.86 -5.94 13.02
C GLY A 11 36.49 -5.30 12.83
N GLY A 12 36.40 -4.38 11.88
CA GLY A 12 35.19 -4.29 11.06
C GLY A 12 35.07 -5.60 10.29
N ALA A 13 34.18 -6.49 10.72
CA ALA A 13 33.91 -7.73 10.00
C ALA A 13 33.70 -7.38 8.51
N PRO A 14 34.41 -8.04 7.57
CA PRO A 14 34.23 -7.77 6.15
C PRO A 14 32.75 -7.91 5.83
N ALA A 15 32.18 -6.90 5.16
CA ALA A 15 30.80 -6.97 4.68
C ALA A 15 30.63 -8.32 3.96
N PRO A 16 29.63 -9.14 4.33
CA PRO A 16 29.50 -10.45 3.74
C PRO A 16 29.42 -10.30 2.22
N ALA A 17 30.36 -10.93 1.50
CA ALA A 17 30.46 -10.87 0.05
C ALA A 17 29.19 -11.40 -0.66
N VAL A 18 28.34 -12.11 0.09
CA VAL A 18 27.03 -12.58 -0.34
C VAL A 18 25.94 -11.92 0.51
N PRO A 19 24.98 -11.18 -0.10
CA PRO A 19 23.85 -10.61 0.62
C PRO A 19 23.08 -11.68 1.40
N GLN A 20 22.83 -11.45 2.69
CA GLN A 20 22.09 -12.41 3.51
C GLN A 20 20.58 -12.26 3.27
N PRO A 21 19.85 -13.33 2.90
CA PRO A 21 18.42 -13.27 2.67
C PRO A 21 17.63 -13.25 3.99
N LEU A 22 17.09 -12.09 4.36
CA LEU A 22 16.21 -11.90 5.51
C LEU A 22 14.75 -11.89 5.06
N ARG A 23 14.04 -13.00 5.27
CA ARG A 23 12.61 -13.11 4.95
C ARG A 23 11.78 -12.29 5.94
N VAL A 24 10.80 -11.55 5.42
CA VAL A 24 9.76 -10.96 6.26
C VAL A 24 8.85 -12.09 6.76
N ARG A 25 8.54 -12.11 8.06
CA ARG A 25 7.62 -13.09 8.67
C ARG A 25 6.40 -12.38 9.25
N PHE A 26 5.22 -12.99 9.14
CA PHE A 26 4.01 -12.46 9.76
C PHE A 26 3.42 -13.45 10.78
N CYS A 27 3.59 -13.14 12.06
CA CYS A 27 3.22 -14.02 13.19
C CYS A 27 1.77 -13.88 13.65
N GLY A 28 0.99 -12.97 13.07
CA GLY A 28 -0.37 -12.68 13.50
C GLY A 28 -1.35 -13.82 13.18
N SER A 29 -2.36 -13.98 14.04
CA SER A 29 -3.45 -14.96 13.92
C SER A 29 -4.78 -14.29 13.56
N GLY A 30 -5.59 -14.98 12.74
CA GLY A 30 -6.94 -14.54 12.39
C GLY A 30 -7.87 -14.44 13.60
N SER A 31 -7.78 -15.38 14.55
CA SER A 31 -8.64 -15.40 15.74
C SER A 31 -8.30 -14.30 16.74
N GLU A 32 -7.01 -14.02 16.92
CA GLU A 32 -6.54 -12.91 17.75
C GLU A 32 -6.97 -11.57 17.17
N TYR A 33 -6.76 -11.38 15.85
CA TYR A 33 -7.21 -10.18 15.16
C TYR A 33 -8.75 -10.04 15.15
N PHE A 34 -9.50 -11.14 15.05
CA PHE A 34 -10.97 -11.12 15.12
C PHE A 34 -11.46 -10.51 16.44
N ARG A 35 -10.86 -10.89 17.58
CA ARG A 35 -11.23 -10.32 18.90
C ARG A 35 -11.00 -8.81 18.96
N ILE A 36 -9.89 -8.33 18.40
CA ILE A 36 -9.60 -6.90 18.31
C ILE A 36 -10.61 -6.20 17.39
N TRP A 37 -10.85 -6.80 16.22
CA TRP A 37 -11.71 -6.24 15.18
C TRP A 37 -13.17 -6.13 15.62
N ILE A 38 -13.74 -7.15 16.27
CA ILE A 38 -15.15 -7.14 16.68
C ILE A 38 -15.41 -6.08 17.75
N VAL A 39 -14.51 -5.95 18.75
CA VAL A 39 -14.61 -4.90 19.77
C VAL A 39 -14.50 -3.52 19.13
N ASN A 40 -13.56 -3.35 18.21
CA ASN A 40 -13.40 -2.09 17.48
C ASN A 40 -14.63 -1.75 16.62
N LEU A 41 -15.24 -2.74 15.99
CA LEU A 41 -16.45 -2.56 15.18
C LEU A 41 -17.61 -2.09 16.06
N LEU A 42 -17.88 -2.79 17.17
CA LEU A 42 -18.95 -2.44 18.10
C LEU A 42 -18.78 -1.02 18.66
N LEU A 43 -17.58 -0.68 19.11
CA LEU A 43 -17.28 0.67 19.61
C LEU A 43 -17.40 1.73 18.51
N THR A 44 -17.03 1.41 17.27
CA THR A 44 -17.21 2.33 16.13
C THR A 44 -18.68 2.59 15.84
N ILE A 45 -19.54 1.56 15.91
CA ILE A 45 -20.99 1.71 15.72
C ILE A 45 -21.60 2.56 16.85
N VAL A 46 -21.33 2.21 18.11
CA VAL A 46 -21.89 2.89 19.29
C VAL A 46 -21.46 4.37 19.35
N THR A 47 -20.28 4.70 18.85
CA THR A 47 -19.76 6.08 18.81
C THR A 47 -20.02 6.80 17.48
N LEU A 48 -20.91 6.28 16.63
CA LEU A 48 -21.27 6.86 15.33
C LEU A 48 -20.04 7.19 14.45
N GLY A 49 -19.03 6.31 14.48
CA GLY A 49 -17.82 6.44 13.68
C GLY A 49 -16.65 7.14 14.38
N ILE A 50 -16.83 7.81 15.52
CA ILE A 50 -15.76 8.56 16.19
C ILE A 50 -14.64 7.60 16.64
N TYR A 51 -14.98 6.46 17.25
CA TYR A 51 -14.00 5.47 17.71
C TYR A 51 -13.15 4.84 16.60
N SER A 52 -13.53 5.02 15.32
CA SER A 52 -12.77 4.48 14.18
C SER A 52 -11.32 4.97 14.14
N ALA A 53 -10.98 6.08 14.80
CA ALA A 53 -9.60 6.58 14.88
C ALA A 53 -8.73 5.69 15.79
N TRP A 54 -9.25 5.33 16.97
CA TRP A 54 -8.62 4.37 17.89
C TRP A 54 -8.58 2.97 17.29
N ALA A 55 -9.66 2.55 16.63
CA ALA A 55 -9.71 1.27 15.91
C ALA A 55 -8.59 1.16 14.85
N LYS A 56 -8.31 2.24 14.12
CA LYS A 56 -7.22 2.30 13.13
C LYS A 56 -5.85 2.10 13.79
N VAL A 57 -5.57 2.83 14.88
CA VAL A 57 -4.29 2.70 15.61
C VAL A 57 -4.09 1.30 16.15
N ARG A 58 -5.09 0.71 16.82
CA ARG A 58 -5.03 -0.66 17.34
C ARG A 58 -4.81 -1.69 16.23
N THR A 59 -5.43 -1.47 15.07
CA THR A 59 -5.22 -2.32 13.89
C THR A 59 -3.78 -2.20 13.38
N LEU A 60 -3.24 -0.98 13.24
CA LEU A 60 -1.86 -0.78 12.79
C LEU A 60 -0.84 -1.37 13.77
N GLN A 61 -1.02 -1.15 15.07
CA GLN A 61 -0.20 -1.79 16.12
C GLN A 61 -0.19 -3.31 15.99
N TYR A 62 -1.36 -3.92 15.79
CA TYR A 62 -1.48 -5.36 15.60
C TYR A 62 -0.64 -5.86 14.42
N PHE A 63 -0.80 -5.26 13.24
CA PHE A 63 -0.10 -5.71 12.04
C PHE A 63 1.40 -5.41 12.08
N TYR A 64 1.83 -4.28 12.66
CA TYR A 64 3.25 -3.93 12.78
C TYR A 64 3.97 -4.88 13.74
N ARG A 65 3.44 -5.07 14.95
CA ARG A 65 4.04 -5.95 15.97
C ARG A 65 4.13 -7.40 15.54
N ASN A 66 3.20 -7.83 14.69
CA ASN A 66 3.20 -9.17 14.11
C ASN A 66 4.00 -9.28 12.80
N THR A 67 4.57 -8.19 12.29
CA THR A 67 5.49 -8.22 11.15
C THR A 67 6.91 -8.20 11.67
N GLN A 68 7.72 -9.18 11.27
CA GLN A 68 9.11 -9.33 11.70
C GLN A 68 10.07 -9.37 10.52
N LEU A 69 11.26 -8.83 10.72
CA LEU A 69 12.38 -8.88 9.79
C LEU A 69 13.66 -9.08 10.60
N GLY A 70 14.50 -10.05 10.23
CA GLY A 70 15.76 -10.30 10.94
C GLY A 70 15.59 -10.49 12.46
N GLY A 71 14.53 -11.19 12.90
CA GLY A 71 14.25 -11.50 14.31
C GLY A 71 13.64 -10.37 15.15
N ALA A 72 13.53 -9.14 14.62
CA ALA A 72 12.89 -8.02 15.32
C ALA A 72 11.53 -7.68 14.70
N SER A 73 10.58 -7.23 15.53
CA SER A 73 9.27 -6.75 15.08
C SER A 73 9.29 -5.26 14.73
N PHE A 74 8.36 -4.86 13.86
CA PHE A 74 8.02 -3.46 13.67
C PHE A 74 7.07 -3.00 14.80
N ASP A 75 6.95 -1.69 15.02
CA ASP A 75 5.95 -1.13 15.93
C ASP A 75 5.34 0.16 15.38
N TYR A 76 4.18 0.51 15.91
CA TYR A 76 3.41 1.69 15.51
C TYR A 76 2.93 2.49 16.71
N HIS A 77 3.17 3.81 16.68
CA HIS A 77 2.99 4.70 17.83
C HIS A 77 2.08 5.89 17.53
N GLY A 78 1.28 5.80 16.47
CA GLY A 78 0.42 6.92 16.06
C GLY A 78 -0.65 7.23 17.10
N SER A 79 -0.88 8.52 17.34
CA SER A 79 -1.96 8.99 18.22
C SER A 79 -3.31 8.92 17.51
N PRO A 80 -4.35 8.32 18.12
CA PRO A 80 -5.71 8.32 17.57
C PRO A 80 -6.27 9.72 17.38
N THR A 81 -5.89 10.66 18.25
CA THR A 81 -6.37 12.05 18.22
C THR A 81 -5.90 12.80 16.97
N ALA A 82 -4.68 12.59 16.51
CA ALA A 82 -4.18 13.18 15.26
C ALA A 82 -4.96 12.68 14.03
N ILE A 83 -5.35 11.40 14.03
CA ILE A 83 -6.20 10.80 13.00
C ILE A 83 -7.62 11.39 13.06
N LEU A 84 -8.15 11.60 14.26
CA LEU A 84 -9.47 12.21 14.45
C LEU A 84 -9.49 13.67 13.95
N LYS A 85 -8.47 14.47 14.26
CA LYS A 85 -8.31 15.84 13.76
C LYS A 85 -8.31 15.86 12.22
N GLY A 86 -7.51 15.00 11.59
CA GLY A 86 -7.48 14.90 10.12
C GLY A 86 -8.82 14.53 9.51
N ARG A 87 -9.56 13.59 10.12
CA ARG A 87 -10.92 13.24 9.68
C ARG A 87 -11.92 14.37 9.88
N ALA A 88 -11.83 15.11 10.97
CA ALA A 88 -12.68 16.28 11.21
C ALA A 88 -12.47 17.35 10.12
N ILE A 89 -11.22 17.61 9.73
CA ILE A 89 -10.90 18.52 8.60
C ILE A 89 -11.57 18.02 7.32
N ILE A 90 -11.41 16.75 6.97
CA ILE A 90 -12.03 16.18 5.75
C ILE A 90 -13.56 16.24 5.83
N PHE A 91 -14.16 15.97 6.98
CA PHE A 91 -15.60 16.05 7.18
C PHE A 91 -16.13 17.47 6.98
N VAL A 92 -15.48 18.48 7.57
CA VAL A 92 -15.85 19.89 7.40
C VAL A 92 -15.72 20.32 5.93
N LEU A 93 -14.63 19.94 5.26
CA LEU A 93 -14.44 20.23 3.82
C LEU A 93 -15.53 19.57 2.96
N ALA A 94 -15.87 18.32 3.24
CA ALA A 94 -16.92 17.59 2.52
C ALA A 94 -18.31 18.21 2.76
N LEU A 95 -18.61 18.61 4.00
CA LEU A 95 -19.86 19.29 4.34
C LEU A 95 -19.96 20.65 3.64
N ALA A 96 -18.90 21.46 3.68
CA ALA A 96 -18.86 22.75 3.00
C ALA A 96 -19.04 22.58 1.48
N PHE A 97 -18.38 21.59 0.88
CA PHE A 97 -18.56 21.26 -0.53
C PHE A 97 -20.01 20.87 -0.85
N ASN A 98 -20.62 20.00 -0.05
CA ASN A 98 -22.01 19.57 -0.26
C ASN A 98 -23.01 20.74 -0.15
N LEU A 99 -22.86 21.60 0.86
CA LEU A 99 -23.72 22.77 1.07
C LEU A 99 -23.55 23.82 -0.03
N SER A 100 -22.34 23.98 -0.58
CA SER A 100 -22.09 24.97 -1.63
C SER A 100 -22.92 24.76 -2.89
N GLY A 101 -23.24 23.50 -3.21
CA GLY A 101 -24.06 23.13 -4.37
C GLY A 101 -25.50 23.63 -4.26
N GLN A 102 -25.98 23.92 -3.06
CA GLN A 102 -27.29 24.52 -2.82
C GLN A 102 -27.28 26.05 -2.94
N VAL A 103 -26.10 26.68 -2.93
CA VAL A 103 -25.93 28.13 -2.97
C VAL A 103 -25.64 28.62 -4.38
N SER A 104 -24.59 28.10 -5.02
CA SER A 104 -24.20 28.50 -6.38
C SER A 104 -23.22 27.50 -7.00
N PRO A 105 -23.40 27.13 -8.29
CA PRO A 105 -22.43 26.31 -9.01
C PRO A 105 -21.01 26.90 -9.02
N VAL A 106 -20.88 28.24 -9.05
CA VAL A 106 -19.57 28.91 -9.03
C VAL A 106 -18.86 28.69 -7.69
N LEU A 107 -19.58 28.80 -6.58
CA LEU A 107 -19.02 28.54 -5.25
C LEU A 107 -18.54 27.08 -5.12
N THR A 108 -19.29 26.13 -5.67
CA THR A 108 -18.89 24.72 -5.71
C THR A 108 -17.60 24.50 -6.47
N LEU A 109 -17.43 25.14 -7.63
CA LEU A 109 -16.18 25.06 -8.39
C LEU A 109 -14.99 25.70 -7.65
N LEU A 110 -15.21 26.84 -7.00
CA LEU A 110 -14.18 27.50 -6.18
C LEU A 110 -13.76 26.61 -4.99
N LEU A 111 -14.72 26.00 -4.29
CA LEU A 111 -14.40 25.06 -3.20
C LEU A 111 -13.73 23.79 -3.70
N LEU A 112 -14.14 23.25 -4.86
CA LEU A 112 -13.45 22.11 -5.48
C LEU A 112 -11.98 22.43 -5.76
N ALA A 113 -11.70 23.62 -6.33
CA ALA A 113 -10.35 24.08 -6.58
C ALA A 113 -9.56 24.25 -5.27
N ALA A 114 -10.17 24.88 -4.25
CA ALA A 114 -9.54 25.05 -2.94
C ALA A 114 -9.21 23.70 -2.27
N ILE A 115 -10.13 22.74 -2.29
CA ILE A 115 -9.90 21.37 -1.79
C ILE A 115 -8.77 20.70 -2.57
N GLY A 116 -8.78 20.81 -3.90
CA GLY A 116 -7.73 20.29 -4.77
C GLY A 116 -6.34 20.85 -4.44
N LEU A 117 -6.26 22.12 -4.02
CA LEU A 117 -5.00 22.75 -3.59
C LEU A 117 -4.58 22.32 -2.17
N VAL A 118 -5.52 22.18 -1.23
CA VAL A 118 -5.20 21.77 0.15
C VAL A 118 -4.83 20.27 0.23
N PHE A 119 -5.39 19.44 -0.64
CA PHE A 119 -5.27 17.99 -0.55
C PHE A 119 -3.82 17.45 -0.65
N PRO A 120 -2.96 17.89 -1.59
CA PRO A 120 -1.55 17.49 -1.62
C PRO A 120 -0.79 17.79 -0.33
N TRP A 121 -1.08 18.93 0.30
CA TRP A 121 -0.46 19.31 1.58
C TRP A 121 -0.89 18.36 2.70
N LEU A 122 -2.19 18.04 2.80
CA LEU A 122 -2.70 17.07 3.78
C LEU A 122 -2.10 15.67 3.59
N LEU A 123 -1.92 15.24 2.34
CA LEU A 123 -1.28 13.95 2.04
C LEU A 123 0.15 13.89 2.53
N VAL A 124 0.93 14.97 2.37
CA VAL A 124 2.31 15.02 2.90
C VAL A 124 2.32 14.94 4.42
N ARG A 125 1.40 15.62 5.12
CA ARG A 125 1.28 15.55 6.58
C ARG A 125 0.94 14.14 7.05
N SER A 126 0.00 13.46 6.38
CA SER A 126 -0.33 12.06 6.65
C SER A 126 0.86 11.12 6.42
N LEU A 127 1.64 11.31 5.35
CA LEU A 127 2.85 10.53 5.11
C LEU A 127 3.93 10.78 6.18
N ARG A 128 4.16 12.04 6.58
CA ARG A 128 5.07 12.40 7.67
C ARG A 128 4.66 11.77 8.98
N PHE A 129 3.38 11.91 9.36
CA PHE A 129 2.83 11.29 10.56
C PHE A 129 3.01 9.78 10.56
N ARG A 130 2.67 9.12 9.45
CA ARG A 130 2.76 7.65 9.36
C ARG A 130 4.20 7.18 9.53
N MET A 131 5.16 7.78 8.84
CA MET A 131 6.57 7.35 8.93
C MET A 131 7.16 7.66 10.31
N ALA A 132 6.93 8.85 10.87
CA ALA A 132 7.37 9.21 12.21
C ALA A 132 6.78 8.31 13.31
N ASN A 133 5.64 7.69 13.04
CA ASN A 133 4.99 6.76 13.96
C ASN A 133 5.27 5.29 13.66
N SER A 134 6.03 4.97 12.62
CA SER A 134 6.52 3.63 12.35
C SER A 134 7.93 3.46 12.92
N SER A 135 8.20 2.33 13.56
CA SER A 135 9.54 2.01 14.06
C SER A 135 9.96 0.57 13.76
N TYR A 136 11.27 0.35 13.74
CA TYR A 136 11.90 -0.97 13.71
C TYR A 136 13.18 -0.92 14.55
N ARG A 137 13.38 -1.91 15.44
CA ARG A 137 14.51 -1.93 16.39
C ARG A 137 14.71 -0.61 17.17
N GLY A 138 13.61 -0.02 17.64
CA GLY A 138 13.61 1.24 18.40
C GLY A 138 13.82 2.51 17.58
N LEU A 139 14.25 2.41 16.31
CA LEU A 139 14.49 3.55 15.43
C LEU A 139 13.24 3.89 14.61
N ARG A 140 12.95 5.19 14.45
CA ARG A 140 11.79 5.70 13.70
C ARG A 140 12.11 5.86 12.23
N PHE A 141 11.10 5.66 11.38
CA PHE A 141 11.17 6.10 10.00
C PHE A 141 10.90 7.60 9.91
N ALA A 142 11.34 8.23 8.83
CA ALA A 142 11.08 9.64 8.58
C ALA A 142 10.66 9.86 7.12
N PHE A 143 9.78 10.85 6.90
CA PHE A 143 9.41 11.29 5.56
C PHE A 143 9.87 12.73 5.32
N THR A 144 10.73 12.93 4.33
CA THR A 144 11.44 14.19 4.04
C THR A 144 10.96 14.86 2.74
N GLY A 145 9.79 14.46 2.23
CA GLY A 145 9.25 14.97 0.98
C GLY A 145 8.84 16.44 1.08
N LYS A 146 9.20 17.22 0.07
CA LYS A 146 8.90 18.67 -0.01
C LYS A 146 7.46 18.89 -0.50
N ASP A 147 6.77 19.84 0.12
CA ASP A 147 5.37 20.16 -0.19
C ASP A 147 5.20 20.54 -1.69
N ALA A 148 6.13 21.34 -2.25
CA ALA A 148 6.09 21.70 -3.68
C ALA A 148 6.17 20.51 -4.64
N GLN A 149 6.92 19.45 -4.30
CA GLN A 149 6.96 18.23 -5.11
C GLN A 149 5.64 17.46 -5.03
N ALA A 150 4.99 17.50 -3.87
CA ALA A 150 3.71 16.83 -3.65
C ALA A 150 2.59 17.36 -4.56
N TYR A 151 2.56 18.66 -4.86
CA TYR A 151 1.60 19.22 -5.81
C TYR A 151 1.78 18.63 -7.22
N LYS A 152 3.01 18.37 -7.66
CA LYS A 152 3.23 17.68 -8.94
C LYS A 152 2.68 16.26 -8.90
N VAL A 153 2.90 15.56 -7.80
CA VAL A 153 2.60 14.13 -7.65
C VAL A 153 1.11 13.85 -7.40
N PHE A 154 0.47 14.63 -6.54
CA PHE A 154 -0.89 14.38 -6.09
C PHE A 154 -1.94 15.28 -6.73
N LEU A 155 -1.55 16.33 -7.48
CA LEU A 155 -2.48 17.20 -8.19
C LEU A 155 -2.21 17.21 -9.69
N LEU A 156 -1.03 17.63 -10.13
CA LEU A 156 -0.72 17.78 -11.57
C LEU A 156 -0.85 16.45 -12.34
N TRP A 157 -0.12 15.41 -11.94
CA TRP A 157 -0.16 14.14 -12.68
C TRP A 157 -1.55 13.47 -12.70
N PRO A 158 -2.32 13.41 -11.60
CA PRO A 158 -3.69 12.93 -11.63
C PRO A 158 -4.59 13.73 -12.57
N VAL A 159 -4.51 15.07 -12.55
CA VAL A 159 -5.30 15.93 -13.45
C VAL A 159 -4.95 15.65 -14.92
N LEU A 160 -3.66 15.58 -15.27
CA LEU A 160 -3.24 15.22 -16.62
C LEU A 160 -3.65 13.79 -17.02
N THR A 161 -3.77 12.88 -16.05
CA THR A 161 -4.25 11.52 -16.30
C THR A 161 -5.70 11.51 -16.77
N VAL A 162 -6.55 12.38 -16.22
CA VAL A 162 -7.94 12.55 -16.66
C VAL A 162 -7.99 13.07 -18.11
N PHE A 163 -7.24 14.14 -18.40
CA PHE A 163 -7.21 14.74 -19.74
C PHE A 163 -6.56 13.86 -20.82
N THR A 164 -5.79 12.84 -20.44
CA THR A 164 -5.21 11.86 -21.36
C THR A 164 -5.99 10.55 -21.41
N PHE A 165 -7.25 10.54 -20.96
CA PHE A 165 -8.11 9.36 -20.91
C PHE A 165 -7.43 8.14 -20.25
N ASN A 166 -6.75 8.37 -19.12
CA ASN A 166 -5.97 7.41 -18.36
C ASN A 166 -4.68 6.89 -19.01
N LEU A 167 -4.26 7.40 -20.18
CA LEU A 167 -3.01 6.97 -20.82
C LEU A 167 -1.77 7.31 -19.97
N LEU A 168 -1.80 8.40 -19.20
CA LEU A 168 -0.73 8.77 -18.26
C LEU A 168 -0.82 8.06 -16.89
N ALA A 169 -1.86 7.25 -16.63
CA ALA A 169 -2.05 6.62 -15.33
C ALA A 169 -0.84 5.79 -14.85
N PRO A 170 -0.17 4.96 -15.70
CA PRO A 170 0.99 4.18 -15.28
C PRO A 170 2.18 5.08 -14.90
N PHE A 171 2.38 6.16 -15.64
CA PHE A 171 3.40 7.17 -15.35
C PHE A 171 3.12 7.88 -14.03
N ALA A 172 1.90 8.39 -13.84
CA ALA A 172 1.47 9.05 -12.61
C ALA A 172 1.64 8.13 -11.38
N HIS A 173 1.27 6.86 -11.50
CA HIS A 173 1.44 5.86 -10.44
C HIS A 173 2.93 5.59 -10.15
N GLN A 174 3.78 5.51 -11.17
CA GLN A 174 5.23 5.37 -10.96
C GLN A 174 5.80 6.60 -10.21
N ARG A 175 5.40 7.82 -10.58
CA ARG A 175 5.84 9.05 -9.90
C ARG A 175 5.36 9.12 -8.46
N PHE A 176 4.14 8.65 -8.20
CA PHE A 176 3.61 8.49 -6.84
C PHE A 176 4.49 7.57 -5.99
N LYS A 177 4.83 6.38 -6.52
CA LYS A 177 5.70 5.43 -5.80
C LYS A 177 7.12 5.94 -5.62
N GLN A 178 7.68 6.57 -6.65
CA GLN A 178 8.99 7.20 -6.56
C GLN A 178 9.02 8.28 -5.47
N TYR A 179 8.01 9.13 -5.40
CA TYR A 179 7.90 10.17 -4.37
C TYR A 179 7.78 9.58 -2.96
N GLN A 180 6.97 8.54 -2.76
CA GLN A 180 6.83 7.89 -1.45
C GLN A 180 8.15 7.26 -0.98
N HIS A 181 8.82 6.51 -1.86
CA HIS A 181 10.01 5.76 -1.48
C HIS A 181 11.24 6.66 -1.33
N ARG A 182 11.56 7.53 -2.31
CA ARG A 182 12.77 8.37 -2.26
C ARG A 182 12.78 9.39 -1.13
N ASN A 183 11.60 9.76 -0.64
CA ASN A 183 11.48 10.70 0.47
C ASN A 183 11.36 10.00 1.83
N THR A 184 11.40 8.67 1.87
CA THR A 184 11.41 7.89 3.12
C THR A 184 12.85 7.61 3.56
N ARG A 185 13.10 7.68 4.87
CA ARG A 185 14.37 7.32 5.49
C ARG A 185 14.16 6.42 6.70
N PHE A 186 15.18 5.62 7.03
CA PHE A 186 15.28 4.86 8.26
C PHE A 186 16.60 5.24 8.94
N GLY A 187 16.51 5.94 10.07
CA GLY A 187 17.63 6.71 10.62
C GLY A 187 18.20 7.68 9.58
N THR A 188 19.52 7.65 9.41
CA THR A 188 20.23 8.47 8.42
C THR A 188 20.17 7.94 6.98
N THR A 189 19.74 6.70 6.78
CA THR A 189 19.76 6.04 5.46
C THR A 189 18.45 6.24 4.71
N SER A 190 18.55 6.63 3.44
CA SER A 190 17.39 6.88 2.58
C SER A 190 16.99 5.64 1.80
N PHE A 191 15.69 5.49 1.56
CA PHE A 191 15.19 4.57 0.56
C PHE A 191 15.41 5.15 -0.84
N ASP A 192 15.67 4.29 -1.82
CA ASP A 192 15.62 4.65 -3.24
C ASP A 192 14.68 3.74 -4.02
N PHE A 193 14.22 4.26 -5.16
CA PHE A 193 13.28 3.63 -6.06
C PHE A 193 13.75 3.77 -7.50
N SER A 194 14.12 2.64 -8.11
CA SER A 194 14.71 2.58 -9.45
C SER A 194 13.73 2.12 -10.54
N ALA A 195 12.46 1.85 -10.20
CA ALA A 195 11.52 1.35 -11.19
C ALA A 195 11.24 2.41 -12.25
N THR A 196 11.26 2.01 -13.52
CA THR A 196 11.02 2.90 -14.66
C THR A 196 9.52 3.00 -14.96
N ALA A 197 9.10 4.07 -15.64
CA ALA A 197 7.72 4.20 -16.10
C ALA A 197 7.32 3.05 -17.04
N GLY A 198 8.24 2.59 -17.91
CA GLY A 198 8.02 1.47 -18.83
C GLY A 198 7.64 0.17 -18.12
N GLN A 199 8.18 -0.09 -16.92
CA GLN A 199 7.80 -1.26 -16.12
C GLN A 199 6.36 -1.18 -15.62
N PHE A 200 5.89 0.02 -15.24
CA PHE A 200 4.50 0.25 -14.88
C PHE A 200 3.58 0.11 -16.10
N TYR A 201 3.93 0.72 -17.23
CA TYR A 201 3.21 0.52 -18.50
C TYR A 201 3.10 -0.97 -18.86
N GLY A 202 4.18 -1.74 -18.71
CA GLY A 202 4.17 -3.17 -18.95
C GLY A 202 3.18 -3.94 -18.08
N VAL A 203 3.00 -3.56 -16.81
CA VAL A 203 1.97 -4.16 -15.94
C VAL A 203 0.57 -3.78 -16.40
N TYR A 204 0.32 -2.50 -16.64
CA TYR A 204 -1.00 -2.00 -17.06
C TYR A 204 -1.43 -2.58 -18.41
N LEU A 205 -0.55 -2.56 -19.42
CA LEU A 205 -0.85 -3.06 -20.76
C LEU A 205 -1.09 -4.57 -20.76
N ARG A 206 -0.36 -5.35 -19.97
CA ARG A 206 -0.61 -6.80 -19.85
C ARG A 206 -1.96 -7.08 -19.19
N THR A 207 -2.29 -6.37 -18.10
CA THR A 207 -3.60 -6.51 -17.45
C THR A 207 -4.74 -6.08 -18.37
N PHE A 208 -4.59 -4.95 -19.07
CA PHE A 208 -5.57 -4.45 -20.02
C PHE A 208 -5.73 -5.38 -21.23
N GLY A 209 -4.63 -5.90 -21.76
CA GLY A 209 -4.64 -6.91 -22.82
C GLY A 209 -5.38 -8.19 -22.40
N MET A 210 -5.17 -8.68 -21.16
CA MET A 210 -5.94 -9.81 -20.63
C MET A 210 -7.44 -9.50 -20.54
N ALA A 211 -7.81 -8.27 -20.15
CA ALA A 211 -9.20 -7.85 -20.10
C ALA A 211 -9.84 -7.84 -21.50
N ILE A 212 -9.15 -7.25 -22.49
CA ILE A 212 -9.61 -7.26 -23.90
C ILE A 212 -9.75 -8.69 -24.40
N LEU A 213 -8.74 -9.54 -24.19
CA LEU A 213 -8.80 -10.94 -24.64
C LEU A 213 -9.98 -11.69 -24.02
N ALA A 214 -10.28 -11.46 -22.74
CA ALA A 214 -11.43 -12.06 -22.09
C ALA A 214 -12.77 -11.57 -22.69
N VAL A 215 -12.91 -10.27 -22.99
CA VAL A 215 -14.11 -9.73 -23.65
C VAL A 215 -14.24 -10.23 -25.08
N MET A 216 -13.14 -10.26 -25.84
CA MET A 216 -13.11 -10.73 -27.23
C MET A 216 -13.47 -12.22 -27.31
N ALA A 217 -12.95 -13.04 -26.40
CA ALA A 217 -13.30 -14.46 -26.32
C ALA A 217 -14.81 -14.66 -26.14
N VAL A 218 -15.44 -13.82 -25.30
CA VAL A 218 -16.90 -13.83 -25.10
C VAL A 218 -17.64 -13.37 -26.35
N GLY A 219 -17.18 -12.28 -26.98
CA GLY A 219 -17.77 -11.76 -28.22
C GLY A 219 -17.78 -12.81 -29.33
N VAL A 220 -16.67 -13.54 -29.51
CA VAL A 220 -16.57 -14.65 -30.48
C VAL A 220 -17.62 -15.73 -30.17
N VAL A 221 -17.73 -16.14 -28.91
CA VAL A 221 -18.68 -17.20 -28.51
C VAL A 221 -20.13 -16.75 -28.67
N VAL A 222 -20.45 -15.49 -28.36
CA VAL A 222 -21.79 -14.94 -28.57
C VAL A 222 -22.15 -14.94 -30.06
N VAL A 223 -21.21 -14.56 -30.93
CA VAL A 223 -21.42 -14.62 -32.39
C VAL A 223 -21.62 -16.07 -32.85
N LEU A 224 -20.78 -17.01 -32.42
CA LEU A 224 -20.92 -18.44 -32.75
C LEU A 224 -22.22 -19.04 -32.22
N ALA A 225 -22.66 -18.65 -31.02
CA ALA A 225 -23.94 -19.05 -30.46
C ALA A 225 -25.12 -18.51 -31.29
N GLY A 226 -25.01 -17.28 -31.81
CA GLY A 226 -26.00 -16.70 -32.73
C GLY A 226 -26.04 -17.40 -34.09
N VAL A 227 -24.89 -17.69 -34.70
CA VAL A 227 -24.81 -18.42 -35.98
C VAL A 227 -25.37 -19.83 -35.83
N SER A 228 -24.99 -20.56 -34.78
CA SER A 228 -25.54 -21.90 -34.52
C SER A 228 -27.05 -21.87 -34.23
N ALA A 229 -27.57 -20.78 -33.63
CA ALA A 229 -29.00 -20.58 -33.48
C ALA A 229 -29.71 -20.42 -34.82
N ALA A 230 -29.18 -19.59 -35.72
CA ALA A 230 -29.72 -19.39 -37.05
C ALA A 230 -29.67 -20.67 -37.91
N ALA A 231 -28.67 -21.52 -37.69
CA ALA A 231 -28.51 -22.82 -38.36
C ALA A 231 -29.38 -23.96 -37.79
N GLY A 232 -30.28 -23.69 -36.83
CA GLY A 232 -31.21 -24.68 -36.28
C GLY A 232 -30.62 -25.67 -35.27
N ALA A 233 -29.44 -25.39 -34.70
CA ALA A 233 -28.81 -26.28 -33.71
C ALA A 233 -29.64 -26.41 -32.43
N ALA A 234 -29.51 -27.53 -31.69
CA ALA A 234 -30.23 -27.74 -30.43
C ALA A 234 -29.95 -26.62 -29.39
N SER A 235 -30.99 -26.14 -28.71
CA SER A 235 -30.90 -25.02 -27.75
C SER A 235 -30.13 -25.37 -26.47
N GLY A 236 -30.21 -26.61 -26.01
CA GLY A 236 -29.60 -27.07 -24.76
C GLY A 236 -28.07 -26.95 -24.75
N GLY A 237 -27.39 -27.48 -25.77
CA GLY A 237 -25.92 -27.40 -25.86
C GLY A 237 -25.41 -25.95 -25.98
N ARG A 238 -26.15 -25.10 -26.70
CA ARG A 238 -25.85 -23.66 -26.82
C ARG A 238 -25.98 -22.94 -25.48
N ALA A 239 -27.04 -23.20 -24.73
CA ALA A 239 -27.26 -22.57 -23.42
C ALA A 239 -26.15 -22.92 -22.41
N ILE A 240 -25.71 -24.17 -22.38
CA ILE A 240 -24.59 -24.61 -21.52
C ILE A 240 -23.29 -23.92 -21.92
N ALA A 241 -22.97 -23.88 -23.21
CA ALA A 241 -21.76 -23.24 -23.73
C ALA A 241 -21.70 -21.74 -23.38
N VAL A 242 -22.82 -21.02 -23.58
CA VAL A 242 -22.94 -19.60 -23.20
C VAL A 242 -22.78 -19.42 -21.70
N SER A 243 -23.41 -20.27 -20.88
CA SER A 243 -23.34 -20.18 -19.41
C SER A 243 -21.91 -20.41 -18.89
N LEU A 244 -21.21 -21.43 -19.41
CA LEU A 244 -19.81 -21.71 -19.07
C LEU A 244 -18.88 -20.58 -19.51
N MET A 245 -19.12 -19.98 -20.68
CA MET A 245 -18.35 -18.84 -21.16
C MET A 245 -18.55 -17.60 -20.28
N VAL A 246 -19.79 -17.30 -19.89
CA VAL A 246 -20.10 -16.19 -18.96
C VAL A 246 -19.40 -16.42 -17.62
N LEU A 247 -19.43 -17.65 -17.08
CA LEU A 247 -18.72 -17.98 -15.86
C LEU A 247 -17.19 -17.81 -16.03
N ALA A 248 -16.63 -18.26 -17.15
CA ALA A 248 -15.21 -18.10 -17.47
C ALA A 248 -14.82 -16.61 -17.61
N MET A 249 -15.68 -15.78 -18.20
CA MET A 249 -15.50 -14.34 -18.28
C MET A 249 -15.43 -13.70 -16.89
N TYR A 250 -16.39 -14.02 -16.01
CA TYR A 250 -16.36 -13.51 -14.65
C TYR A 250 -15.11 -13.96 -13.89
N ALA A 251 -14.70 -15.22 -14.05
CA ALA A 251 -13.46 -15.72 -13.46
C ALA A 251 -12.22 -14.98 -13.99
N ALA A 252 -12.16 -14.71 -15.30
CA ALA A 252 -11.09 -13.93 -15.93
C ALA A 252 -11.06 -12.49 -15.42
N MET A 253 -12.21 -11.83 -15.32
CA MET A 253 -12.33 -10.46 -14.79
C MET A 253 -11.91 -10.38 -13.32
N LEU A 254 -12.32 -11.37 -12.50
CA LEU A 254 -11.91 -11.48 -11.11
C LEU A 254 -10.40 -11.72 -10.96
N PHE A 255 -9.75 -12.37 -11.94
CA PHE A 255 -8.31 -12.62 -11.93
C PHE A 255 -7.47 -11.36 -12.17
N LEU A 256 -8.00 -10.36 -12.88
CA LEU A 256 -7.27 -9.14 -13.23
C LEU A 256 -6.77 -8.38 -12.00
N GLY A 257 -7.58 -8.28 -10.95
CA GLY A 257 -7.22 -7.57 -9.71
C GLY A 257 -6.01 -8.21 -9.01
N PRO A 258 -6.07 -9.49 -8.61
CA PRO A 258 -4.94 -10.22 -8.04
C PRO A 258 -3.71 -10.26 -8.95
N TYR A 259 -3.89 -10.40 -10.26
CA TYR A 259 -2.78 -10.33 -11.22
C TYR A 259 -2.08 -8.97 -11.16
N PHE A 260 -2.85 -7.88 -11.29
CA PHE A 260 -2.32 -6.52 -11.25
C PHE A 260 -1.60 -6.24 -9.93
N LEU A 261 -2.22 -6.58 -8.80
CA LEU A 261 -1.63 -6.40 -7.47
C LEU A 261 -0.34 -7.19 -7.29
N ALA A 262 -0.28 -8.46 -7.72
CA ALA A 262 0.92 -9.28 -7.62
C ALA A 262 2.07 -8.70 -8.46
N ARG A 263 1.80 -8.32 -9.71
CA ARG A 263 2.82 -7.77 -10.62
C ARG A 263 3.30 -6.41 -10.16
N LEU A 264 2.40 -5.54 -9.72
CA LEU A 264 2.75 -4.22 -9.19
C LEU A 264 3.58 -4.35 -7.91
N GLN A 265 3.21 -5.25 -6.99
CA GLN A 265 3.98 -5.48 -5.76
C GLN A 265 5.39 -5.96 -6.11
N ASN A 266 5.54 -6.91 -7.03
CA ASN A 266 6.84 -7.40 -7.46
C ASN A 266 7.68 -6.29 -8.10
N VAL A 267 7.10 -5.47 -8.99
CA VAL A 267 7.80 -4.34 -9.59
C VAL A 267 8.26 -3.34 -8.53
N VAL A 268 7.39 -2.96 -7.60
CA VAL A 268 7.70 -1.95 -6.58
C VAL A 268 8.81 -2.43 -5.64
N TRP A 269 8.67 -3.63 -5.06
CA TRP A 269 9.66 -4.13 -4.10
C TRP A 269 10.99 -4.49 -4.75
N ASN A 270 11.01 -5.09 -5.94
CA ASN A 270 12.26 -5.46 -6.63
C ASN A 270 13.11 -4.25 -7.02
N HIS A 271 12.52 -3.05 -7.03
CA HIS A 271 13.20 -1.78 -7.34
C HIS A 271 13.26 -0.85 -6.13
N THR A 272 12.94 -1.35 -4.94
CA THR A 272 13.12 -0.61 -3.69
C THR A 272 14.44 -1.02 -3.06
N THR A 273 15.20 -0.04 -2.59
CA THR A 273 16.43 -0.25 -1.82
C THR A 273 16.42 0.63 -0.57
N LEU A 274 17.16 0.21 0.45
CA LEU A 274 17.48 1.01 1.63
C LEU A 274 19.00 1.02 1.77
N GLY A 275 19.64 2.11 1.33
CA GLY A 275 21.10 2.13 1.18
C GLY A 275 21.60 0.98 0.30
N ALA A 276 22.52 0.16 0.81
CA ALA A 276 23.04 -1.02 0.10
C ALA A 276 22.09 -2.23 0.12
N HIS A 277 21.05 -2.23 0.96
CA HIS A 277 20.14 -3.36 1.07
C HIS A 277 19.05 -3.31 -0.01
N ARG A 278 18.78 -4.47 -0.61
CA ARG A 278 17.77 -4.61 -1.68
C ARG A 278 16.56 -5.38 -1.18
N PHE A 279 15.41 -5.16 -1.78
CA PHE A 279 14.22 -5.97 -1.53
C PHE A 279 13.89 -6.81 -2.76
N GLN A 280 13.36 -8.00 -2.53
CA GLN A 280 12.86 -8.89 -3.56
C GLN A 280 11.47 -9.36 -3.15
N SER A 281 10.51 -9.32 -4.08
CA SER A 281 9.16 -9.85 -3.90
C SER A 281 8.81 -10.85 -5.00
N GLN A 282 8.24 -11.97 -4.57
CA GLN A 282 7.89 -13.12 -5.43
C GLN A 282 6.41 -13.50 -5.30
N VAL A 283 5.52 -12.50 -5.28
CA VAL A 283 4.07 -12.76 -5.20
C VAL A 283 3.60 -13.46 -6.48
N SER A 284 3.05 -14.66 -6.33
CA SER A 284 2.35 -15.38 -7.39
C SER A 284 0.91 -14.86 -7.55
N ALA A 285 0.55 -14.51 -8.78
CA ALA A 285 -0.80 -14.07 -9.14
C ALA A 285 -1.84 -15.18 -8.90
N GLY A 286 -1.52 -16.44 -9.25
CA GLY A 286 -2.43 -17.58 -9.07
C GLY A 286 -2.72 -17.88 -7.60
N LYS A 287 -1.68 -17.90 -6.76
CA LYS A 287 -1.86 -18.07 -5.30
C LYS A 287 -2.63 -16.90 -4.69
N LEU A 288 -2.36 -15.66 -5.13
CA LEU A 288 -3.11 -14.48 -4.65
C LEU A 288 -4.58 -14.55 -5.07
N PHE A 289 -4.86 -14.95 -6.31
CA PHE A 289 -6.22 -15.15 -6.81
C PHE A 289 -6.96 -16.20 -6.00
N TRP A 290 -6.33 -17.35 -5.71
CA TRP A 290 -6.95 -18.37 -4.87
C TRP A 290 -7.27 -17.85 -3.46
N ILE A 291 -6.38 -17.07 -2.85
CA ILE A 291 -6.64 -16.41 -1.57
C ILE A 291 -7.85 -15.48 -1.68
N PHE A 292 -7.95 -14.69 -2.74
CA PHE A 292 -9.07 -13.76 -2.96
C PHE A 292 -10.40 -14.50 -3.12
N ILE A 293 -10.46 -15.51 -3.99
CA ILE A 293 -11.68 -16.30 -4.25
C ILE A 293 -12.13 -17.04 -2.99
N SER A 294 -11.22 -17.75 -2.32
CA SER A 294 -11.58 -18.48 -1.10
C SER A 294 -11.95 -17.54 0.06
N ASN A 295 -11.33 -16.35 0.16
CA ASN A 295 -11.78 -15.33 1.12
C ASN A 295 -13.17 -14.78 0.77
N ALA A 296 -13.46 -14.52 -0.50
CA ALA A 296 -14.76 -14.04 -0.94
C ALA A 296 -15.87 -15.05 -0.63
N ALA A 297 -15.64 -16.34 -0.91
CA ALA A 297 -16.57 -17.41 -0.57
C ALA A 297 -16.86 -17.46 0.94
N LEU A 298 -15.82 -17.42 1.78
CA LEU A 298 -15.98 -17.44 3.24
C LEU A 298 -16.64 -16.15 3.77
N LEU A 299 -16.40 -15.01 3.15
CA LEU A 299 -17.08 -13.76 3.50
C LEU A 299 -18.58 -13.84 3.21
N ILE A 300 -18.98 -14.43 2.08
CA ILE A 300 -20.39 -14.64 1.73
C ILE A 300 -21.05 -15.57 2.76
N VAL A 301 -20.42 -16.72 3.03
CA VAL A 301 -20.95 -17.72 3.99
C VAL A 301 -21.07 -17.16 5.41
N THR A 302 -20.15 -16.29 5.82
CA THR A 302 -20.12 -15.73 7.19
C THR A 302 -20.76 -14.36 7.32
N LEU A 303 -21.43 -13.86 6.26
CA LEU A 303 -22.01 -12.51 6.20
C LEU A 303 -21.02 -11.41 6.62
N GLY A 304 -19.76 -11.56 6.21
CA GLY A 304 -18.68 -10.59 6.47
C GLY A 304 -17.86 -10.84 7.74
N LEU A 305 -18.26 -11.75 8.64
CA LEU A 305 -17.51 -12.05 9.88
C LEU A 305 -16.12 -12.65 9.62
N PHE A 306 -15.87 -13.21 8.43
CA PHE A 306 -14.55 -13.69 8.02
C PHE A 306 -13.53 -12.58 7.67
N THR A 307 -13.94 -11.30 7.65
CA THR A 307 -13.08 -10.15 7.31
C THR A 307 -11.70 -10.15 8.01
N PRO A 308 -11.59 -10.31 9.34
CA PRO A 308 -10.29 -10.33 10.01
C PRO A 308 -9.39 -11.49 9.56
N PHE A 309 -9.95 -12.69 9.35
CA PHE A 309 -9.19 -13.85 8.86
C PHE A 309 -8.68 -13.61 7.43
N ALA A 310 -9.52 -13.06 6.56
CA ALA A 310 -9.14 -12.69 5.19
C ALA A 310 -8.01 -11.65 5.16
N ARG A 311 -8.06 -10.64 6.05
CA ARG A 311 -7.00 -9.63 6.19
C ARG A 311 -5.68 -10.22 6.65
N VAL A 312 -5.69 -11.06 7.69
CA VAL A 312 -4.50 -11.77 8.19
C VAL A 312 -3.91 -12.67 7.12
N ARG A 313 -4.73 -13.49 6.44
CA ARG A 313 -4.27 -14.41 5.38
C ARG A 313 -3.65 -13.67 4.20
N SER A 314 -4.26 -12.56 3.78
CA SER A 314 -3.76 -11.72 2.69
C SER A 314 -2.46 -10.98 3.08
N ALA A 315 -2.40 -10.45 4.30
CA ALA A 315 -1.20 -9.78 4.83
C ALA A 315 -0.04 -10.76 4.94
N ARG A 316 -0.26 -11.94 5.55
CA ARG A 316 0.74 -13.00 5.67
C ARG A 316 1.34 -13.35 4.31
N TYR A 317 0.50 -13.69 3.34
CA TYR A 317 0.98 -14.08 2.02
C TYR A 317 1.77 -12.96 1.32
N LYS A 318 1.29 -11.70 1.38
CA LYS A 318 1.98 -10.57 0.74
C LYS A 318 3.29 -10.21 1.42
N LEU A 319 3.34 -10.24 2.75
CA LEU A 319 4.53 -9.91 3.55
C LEU A 319 5.58 -11.01 3.42
N GLU A 320 5.21 -12.28 3.61
CA GLU A 320 6.13 -13.41 3.53
C GLU A 320 6.68 -13.69 2.12
N SER A 321 6.04 -13.10 1.10
CA SER A 321 6.57 -13.07 -0.27
C SER A 321 7.67 -12.03 -0.47
N VAL A 322 8.06 -11.26 0.56
CA VAL A 322 9.13 -10.25 0.52
C VAL A 322 10.35 -10.75 1.30
N THR A 323 11.51 -10.64 0.67
CA THR A 323 12.82 -10.92 1.27
C THR A 323 13.72 -9.70 1.10
N MET A 324 14.38 -9.28 2.18
CA MET A 324 15.43 -8.28 2.12
C MET A 324 16.77 -9.00 1.89
N LEU A 325 17.50 -8.61 0.85
CA LEU A 325 18.85 -9.06 0.60
C LEU A 325 19.79 -8.08 1.30
N ALA A 326 20.22 -8.45 2.51
CA ALA A 326 20.97 -7.56 3.38
C ALA A 326 22.47 -7.56 3.03
N ALA A 327 23.00 -6.41 2.62
CA ALA A 327 24.42 -6.20 2.33
C ALA A 327 25.27 -5.86 3.56
N GLY A 328 24.76 -6.13 4.77
CA GLY A 328 25.39 -5.78 6.05
C GLY A 328 24.42 -5.98 7.22
N SER A 329 24.91 -5.80 8.46
CA SER A 329 24.06 -5.90 9.66
C SER A 329 23.08 -4.72 9.74
N LEU A 330 21.83 -5.03 10.09
CA LEU A 330 20.80 -4.02 10.36
C LEU A 330 21.04 -3.25 11.68
N ASP A 331 21.93 -3.74 12.55
CA ASP A 331 22.28 -3.05 13.81
C ASP A 331 23.07 -1.76 13.57
N THR A 332 23.72 -1.65 12.40
CA THR A 332 24.47 -0.45 12.00
C THR A 332 23.58 0.79 11.93
N PHE A 333 22.28 0.65 11.62
CA PHE A 333 21.33 1.76 11.61
C PHE A 333 21.13 2.37 13.00
N VAL A 334 21.11 1.55 14.05
CA VAL A 334 20.86 2.01 15.43
C VAL A 334 22.12 2.68 16.00
N ALA A 335 23.29 2.11 15.73
CA ALA A 335 24.58 2.64 16.20
C ALA A 335 24.90 4.05 15.64
N GLY A 336 24.42 4.39 14.43
CA GLY A 336 24.64 5.71 13.83
C GLY A 336 23.79 6.84 14.42
N GLU A 337 22.68 6.53 15.08
CA GLU A 337 21.73 7.54 15.60
C GLU A 337 22.12 8.01 17.01
N SER A 338 22.65 7.12 17.87
CA SER A 338 23.05 7.43 19.25
C SER A 338 24.10 8.55 19.36
N THR A 339 24.80 8.85 18.26
CA THR A 339 25.82 9.93 18.19
C THR A 339 25.23 11.30 17.82
N ARG A 340 23.99 11.40 17.32
CA ARG A 340 23.40 12.65 16.78
C ARG A 340 22.18 13.20 17.53
N VAL A 341 21.65 12.49 18.53
CA VAL A 341 20.39 12.84 19.22
C VAL A 341 20.47 14.12 20.08
N GLY A 342 21.64 14.76 20.21
CA GLY A 342 21.80 15.96 21.03
C GLY A 342 21.29 17.30 20.47
N ALA A 343 20.98 17.44 19.16
CA ALA A 343 20.89 18.79 18.56
C ALA A 343 19.65 19.11 17.69
N LEU A 344 18.68 18.18 17.54
CA LEU A 344 17.52 18.38 16.64
C LEU A 344 16.15 18.09 17.30
N GLY A 345 16.12 17.89 18.62
CA GLY A 345 14.95 17.38 19.33
C GLY A 345 13.77 18.34 19.47
N ASP A 346 13.99 19.65 19.46
CA ASP A 346 12.97 20.60 19.96
C ASP A 346 12.24 21.45 18.90
N ALA A 347 12.72 21.51 17.66
CA ALA A 347 12.14 22.43 16.66
C ALA A 347 11.11 21.78 15.70
N ALA A 348 10.88 20.46 15.77
CA ALA A 348 10.04 19.72 14.81
C ALA A 348 8.70 19.21 15.38
N VAL A 349 8.40 19.50 16.64
CA VAL A 349 7.30 18.86 17.39
C VAL A 349 5.91 19.33 16.95
N ASP A 350 5.75 20.54 16.41
CA ASP A 350 4.43 21.18 16.23
C ASP A 350 3.63 20.81 14.97
N TRP A 351 4.13 19.95 14.08
CA TRP A 351 3.44 19.66 12.80
C TRP A 351 3.17 18.17 12.53
N TYR A 352 3.35 17.31 13.52
CA TYR A 352 3.07 15.87 13.45
C TYR A 352 1.63 15.51 13.82
N ASP A 353 0.73 16.49 13.97
CA ASP A 353 -0.55 16.29 14.63
C ASP A 353 -1.75 16.00 13.72
N ILE A 354 -1.53 15.84 12.40
CA ILE A 354 -2.61 15.65 11.43
C ILE A 354 -2.35 14.44 10.54
N ASP A 355 -3.27 13.47 10.58
CA ASP A 355 -3.36 12.36 9.64
C ASP A 355 -4.77 12.24 9.07
N ILE A 356 -4.93 12.40 7.76
CA ILE A 356 -6.22 12.22 7.06
C ILE A 356 -6.61 10.74 6.89
N ALA A 357 -5.94 9.86 7.61
CA ALA A 357 -6.24 8.44 7.72
C ALA A 357 -6.05 7.66 6.41
N LEU A 358 -4.96 7.90 5.68
CA LEU A 358 -4.60 7.16 4.46
C LEU A 358 -4.49 5.63 4.61
#